data_AF-A0A484HKR2-F1
#
_entry.id   AF-A0A484HKR2-F1
#
_cell.length_a   1.000
_cell.length_b   1.000
_cell.length_c   1.000
_cell.angle_alpha   90.00
_cell.angle_beta   90.00
_cell.angle_gamma   90.00
#
_symmetry.space_group_name_H-M   'P 1'
#
loop_
_entity.id
_entity.type
_entity.pdbx_description
1 polymer ?
#
loop_
_entity_poly.entity_id
_entity_poly.type
_entity_poly.pdbx_seq_one_letter_code
_entity_poly.pdbx_strand_id
1 'polypeptide(L)'
;MINLEGTIINVFTQQGGKDKKTGEAFADRDKIQLLGELELPNGDKKNELIDLTVENGKAYENLKNKRVSIPCGALASGRNVIFYVAKGATPKLLNQV
;
A
#
# COMPACT_ATOMS: atom_id res chain seq x y z
N MET A 1 -12.19 -8.18 2.43
CA MET A 1 -10.73 -7.98 2.45
C MET A 1 -10.24 -8.23 1.04
N ILE A 2 -9.47 -7.32 0.47
CA ILE A 2 -9.01 -7.41 -0.92
C ILE A 2 -7.53 -7.83 -0.91
N ASN A 3 -7.10 -8.59 -1.91
CA ASN A 3 -5.67 -8.84 -2.10
C ASN A 3 -5.16 -7.85 -3.15
N LEU A 4 -4.14 -7.07 -2.78
CA LEU A 4 -3.44 -6.22 -3.72
C LEU A 4 -2.17 -6.92 -4.16
N GLU A 5 -2.01 -7.03 -5.47
CA GLU A 5 -0.86 -7.65 -6.09
C GLU A 5 -0.05 -6.62 -6.86
N GLY A 6 1.27 -6.70 -6.72
CA GLY A 6 2.14 -5.76 -7.40
C GLY A 6 3.58 -5.86 -6.92
N THR A 7 4.42 -4.97 -7.44
CA THR A 7 5.85 -4.91 -7.09
C THR A 7 6.06 -3.84 -6.03
N ILE A 8 6.71 -4.18 -4.91
CA ILE A 8 7.08 -3.16 -3.91
C ILE A 8 8.22 -2.33 -4.47
N ILE A 9 7.97 -1.04 -4.74
CA ILE A 9 8.99 -0.15 -5.30
C ILE A 9 9.68 0.69 -4.22
N ASN A 10 9.00 0.97 -3.12
CA ASN A 10 9.52 1.84 -2.07
C ASN A 10 8.93 1.48 -0.70
N VAL A 11 9.70 1.81 0.34
CA VAL A 11 9.31 1.74 1.75
C VAL A 11 9.70 3.09 2.35
N PHE A 12 8.76 3.76 3.01
CA PHE A 12 8.99 5.09 3.57
C PHE A 12 8.10 5.35 4.79
N THR A 13 8.53 6.26 5.66
CA THR A 13 7.71 6.73 6.78
C THR A 13 7.09 8.06 6.40
N GLN A 14 5.75 8.12 6.43
CA GLN A 14 5.03 9.38 6.35
C GLN A 14 5.06 10.04 7.72
N GLN A 15 5.69 11.20 7.81
CA GLN A 15 5.72 11.98 9.05
C GLN A 15 4.30 12.35 9.48
N GLY A 16 4.05 12.16 10.77
CA GLY A 16 2.89 12.58 11.49
C GLY A 16 2.77 14.09 11.53
N GLY A 17 1.64 14.58 12.02
CA GLY A 17 1.38 16.00 12.08
C GLY A 17 0.04 16.30 12.73
N LYS A 18 -0.46 17.50 12.49
CA LYS A 18 -1.82 17.87 12.87
C LYS A 18 -2.65 18.08 11.62
N ASP A 19 -3.82 17.49 11.58
CA ASP A 19 -4.78 17.77 10.51
C ASP A 19 -5.14 19.26 10.59
N LYS A 20 -4.94 19.99 9.48
CA LYS A 20 -5.18 21.45 9.44
C LYS A 20 -6.66 21.81 9.62
N LYS A 21 -7.57 20.87 9.40
CA LYS A 21 -9.03 21.08 9.50
C LYS A 21 -9.56 20.64 10.86
N THR A 22 -9.15 19.48 11.37
CA THR A 22 -9.68 18.94 12.64
C THR A 22 -8.81 19.28 13.85
N GLY A 23 -7.55 19.69 13.62
CA GLY A 23 -6.56 19.93 14.68
C GLY A 23 -6.04 18.64 15.33
N GLU A 24 -6.54 17.47 14.92
CA GLU A 24 -6.16 16.18 15.49
C GLU A 24 -4.74 15.81 15.10
N ALA A 25 -3.96 15.38 16.09
CA ALA A 25 -2.63 14.85 15.87
C ALA A 25 -2.72 13.44 15.30
N PHE A 26 -2.01 13.19 14.20
CA PHE A 26 -1.80 11.85 13.68
C PHE A 26 -0.31 11.48 13.83
N ALA A 27 -0.07 10.25 14.26
CA ALA A 27 1.28 9.72 14.42
C ALA A 27 1.93 9.43 13.07
N ASP A 28 3.26 9.26 13.11
CA ASP A 28 4.03 8.73 11.99
C ASP A 28 3.45 7.39 11.53
N ARG A 29 3.45 7.16 10.21
CA ARG A 29 2.95 5.93 9.60
C ARG A 29 3.97 5.37 8.64
N ASP A 30 4.34 4.11 8.85
CA ASP A 30 5.12 3.38 7.88
C ASP A 30 4.24 3.01 6.68
N LYS A 31 4.81 3.18 5.49
CA LYS A 31 4.14 2.92 4.23
C LYS A 31 5.05 2.17 3.27
N ILE A 32 4.41 1.41 2.39
CA ILE A 32 5.04 0.84 1.20
C ILE A 32 4.33 1.36 -0.03
N GLN A 33 5.07 1.57 -1.11
CA GLN A 33 4.51 1.85 -2.44
C GLN A 33 4.52 0.57 -3.26
N LEU A 34 3.33 0.17 -3.69
CA LEU A 34 3.09 -0.98 -4.54
C LEU A 34 2.80 -0.51 -5.96
N LEU A 35 3.56 -0.99 -6.93
CA LEU A 35 3.25 -0.85 -8.36
C LEU A 35 2.29 -1.96 -8.76
N GLY A 36 1.01 -1.61 -8.90
CA GLY A 36 -0.06 -2.49 -9.37
C GLY A 36 -0.36 -2.27 -10.86
N GLU A 37 -1.08 -3.23 -11.44
CA GLU A 37 -1.59 -3.17 -12.81
C GLU A 37 -3.12 -3.21 -12.78
N LEU A 38 -3.76 -2.27 -13.48
CA LEU A 38 -5.19 -2.25 -13.73
C LEU A 38 -5.42 -2.51 -15.22
N GLU A 39 -6.15 -3.57 -15.53
CA GLU A 39 -6.62 -3.84 -16.89
C GLU A 39 -7.78 -2.91 -17.24
N LEU A 40 -7.63 -2.18 -18.35
CA LEU A 40 -8.64 -1.27 -18.86
C LEU A 40 -9.61 -2.00 -19.78
N PRO A 41 -10.85 -1.50 -19.98
CA PRO A 41 -11.84 -2.15 -20.85
C PRO A 41 -11.40 -2.34 -22.30
N ASN A 42 -10.42 -1.56 -22.76
CA ASN A 42 -9.83 -1.66 -24.10
C ASN A 42 -8.68 -2.70 -24.18
N GLY A 43 -8.35 -3.38 -23.08
CA GLY A 43 -7.26 -4.36 -22.99
C GLY A 43 -5.90 -3.76 -22.65
N ASP A 44 -5.76 -2.44 -22.51
CA ASP A 44 -4.51 -1.83 -22.08
C ASP A 44 -4.26 -2.08 -20.59
N LYS A 45 -2.98 -2.09 -20.20
CA LYS A 45 -2.57 -2.14 -18.80
C LYS A 45 -2.17 -0.76 -18.31
N LYS A 46 -2.87 -0.27 -17.30
CA LYS A 46 -2.53 0.96 -16.60
C LYS A 46 -1.77 0.61 -15.32
N ASN A 47 -0.53 1.07 -15.22
CA ASN A 47 0.25 0.96 -14.00
C ASN A 47 -0.19 2.02 -12.99
N GLU A 48 -0.40 1.62 -11.74
CA GLU A 48 -0.78 2.52 -10.66
C GLU A 48 0.12 2.31 -9.43
N LEU A 49 0.52 3.43 -8.82
CA LEU A 49 1.22 3.40 -7.54
C LEU A 49 0.21 3.51 -6.41
N ILE A 50 0.25 2.53 -5.52
CA ILE A 50 -0.66 2.42 -4.38
C ILE A 50 0.17 2.49 -3.11
N ASP A 51 -0.12 3.48 -2.27
CA ASP A 51 0.46 3.59 -0.93
C ASP A 51 -0.32 2.72 0.05
N LEU A 52 0.37 1.77 0.68
CA LEU A 52 -0.19 0.90 1.71
C LEU A 52 0.38 1.27 3.07
N THR A 53 -0.49 1.56 4.03
CA THR A 53 -0.08 1.72 5.43
C THR A 53 0.21 0.36 6.04
N VAL A 54 1.39 0.22 6.68
CA VAL A 54 1.86 -1.03 7.31
C VAL A 54 2.20 -0.79 8.78
N GLU A 55 2.16 -1.85 9.58
CA GLU A 55 2.56 -1.77 11.00
C GLU A 55 4.08 -1.61 11.18
N ASN A 56 4.87 -2.18 10.26
CA ASN A 56 6.33 -2.12 10.31
C ASN A 56 6.91 -2.10 8.90
N GLY A 57 7.41 -0.94 8.46
CA GLY A 57 8.01 -0.77 7.13
C GLY A 57 9.23 -1.66 6.92
N LYS A 58 10.05 -1.88 7.95
CA LYS A 58 11.29 -2.66 7.86
C LYS A 58 11.05 -4.11 7.43
N ALA A 59 9.88 -4.67 7.73
CA ALA A 59 9.52 -6.02 7.30
C ALA A 59 9.44 -6.16 5.77
N TYR A 60 9.25 -5.05 5.06
CA TYR A 60 9.07 -5.01 3.60
C TYR A 60 10.32 -4.56 2.84
N GLU A 61 11.37 -4.09 3.51
CA GLU A 61 12.62 -3.65 2.86
C GLU A 61 13.26 -4.78 2.04
N ASN A 62 13.29 -6.00 2.59
CA ASN A 62 13.80 -7.19 1.90
C ASN A 62 12.91 -7.69 0.75
N LEU A 63 11.70 -7.11 0.62
CA LEU A 63 10.74 -7.43 -0.43
C LEU A 63 10.69 -6.35 -1.52
N LYS A 64 11.54 -5.32 -1.44
CA LYS A 64 11.69 -4.33 -2.51
C LYS A 64 12.07 -5.00 -3.83
N ASN A 65 11.50 -4.50 -4.91
CA ASN A 65 11.58 -5.01 -6.27
C ASN A 65 11.00 -6.42 -6.46
N LYS A 66 10.31 -6.99 -5.46
CA LYS A 66 9.64 -8.28 -5.57
C LYS A 66 8.15 -8.10 -5.80
N ARG A 67 7.56 -9.00 -6.59
CA ARG A 67 6.11 -9.10 -6.76
C ARG A 67 5.50 -9.85 -5.58
N VAL A 68 4.50 -9.26 -4.96
CA VAL A 68 3.85 -9.79 -3.75
C VAL A 68 2.33 -9.69 -3.87
N SER A 69 1.64 -10.56 -3.14
CA SER A 69 0.20 -10.48 -2.88
C SER A 69 -0.01 -10.17 -1.39
N ILE A 70 -0.69 -9.06 -1.09
CA ILE A 70 -0.87 -8.58 0.28
C ILE A 70 -2.37 -8.47 0.60
N PRO A 71 -2.85 -9.11 1.68
CA PRO A 71 -4.20 -8.90 2.18
C PRO A 71 -4.34 -7.48 2.76
N CYS A 72 -5.23 -6.70 2.14
CA CYS A 72 -5.41 -5.29 2.43
C CYS A 72 -6.87 -4.96 2.75
N GLY A 73 -7.04 -3.96 3.60
CA GLY A 73 -8.27 -3.22 3.77
C GLY A 73 -8.24 -1.92 2.96
N ALA A 74 -9.42 -1.42 2.63
CA ALA A 74 -9.61 -0.13 1.99
C ALA A 74 -10.63 0.67 2.82
N LEU A 75 -10.31 1.93 3.10
CA LEU A 75 -11.18 2.87 3.78
C LEU A 75 -11.42 4.08 2.87
N ALA A 76 -12.69 4.39 2.61
CA ALA A 76 -13.04 5.62 1.91
C ALA A 76 -12.86 6.83 2.83
N SER A 77 -12.11 7.82 2.37
CA SER A 77 -11.87 9.08 3.08
C SER A 77 -12.15 10.25 2.12
N GLY A 78 -13.40 10.69 2.10
CA GLY A 78 -13.89 11.69 1.17
C GLY A 78 -13.81 11.18 -0.27
N ARG A 79 -12.96 11.80 -1.10
CA ARG A 79 -12.74 11.39 -2.50
C ARG A 79 -11.55 10.43 -2.68
N ASN A 80 -10.83 10.13 -1.60
CA ASN A 80 -9.65 9.27 -1.64
C ASN A 80 -9.94 7.91 -1.01
N VAL A 81 -9.23 6.88 -1.46
CA VAL A 81 -9.24 5.55 -0.82
C VAL A 81 -7.91 5.37 -0.11
N ILE A 82 -7.97 5.07 1.18
CA ILE A 82 -6.80 4.77 2.00
C ILE A 82 -6.68 3.25 2.07
N PHE A 83 -5.55 2.72 1.62
CA PHE A 83 -5.25 1.30 1.73
C PHE A 83 -4.33 1.03 2.92
N TYR A 84 -4.60 -0.07 3.61
CA TYR A 84 -3.81 -0.51 4.76
C TYR A 84 -3.70 -2.03 4.76
N VAL A 85 -2.57 -2.54 5.24
CA VAL A 85 -2.37 -3.97 5.42
C VAL A 85 -3.19 -4.43 6.62
N ALA A 86 -3.91 -5.53 6.48
CA ALA A 86 -4.70 -6.07 7.59
C ALA A 86 -3.78 -6.46 8.76
N LYS A 87 -4.25 -6.25 9.99
CA LYS A 87 -3.46 -6.53 11.20
C LYS A 87 -3.00 -7.99 11.21
N GLY A 88 -1.70 -8.21 11.37
CA GLY A 88 -1.08 -9.54 11.33
C GLY A 88 -1.03 -10.21 9.95
N ALA A 89 -1.42 -9.52 8.87
CA ALA A 89 -1.30 -10.06 7.53
C ALA A 89 0.15 -10.00 7.04
N THR A 90 0.60 -11.10 6.45
CA THR A 90 1.94 -11.23 5.88
C THR A 90 1.89 -11.22 4.35
N PRO A 91 2.79 -10.50 3.68
CA PRO A 91 2.88 -10.54 2.22
C PRO A 91 3.26 -11.95 1.75
N LYS A 92 2.61 -12.44 0.69
CA LYS A 92 3.01 -13.66 0.00
C LYS A 92 3.83 -13.29 -1.22
N LEU A 93 5.04 -13.85 -1.32
CA LEU A 93 5.87 -13.69 -2.51
C LEU A 93 5.20 -14.41 -3.69
N LEU A 94 5.04 -13.70 -4.80
CA LEU A 94 4.62 -14.29 -6.07
C LEU A 94 5.87 -14.55 -6.90
N ASN A 95 6.07 -15.78 -7.35
CA ASN A 95 7.14 -16.06 -8.30
C ASN A 95 6.83 -15.31 -9.60
N GLN A 96 7.83 -14.61 -10.14
CA GLN A 96 7.77 -14.14 -11.52
C GLN A 96 7.71 -15.39 -12.40
N VAL A 97 6.58 -15.58 -13.08
CA VAL A 97 6.43 -16.58 -14.15
C VAL A 97 7.08 -16.02 -15.41
#